data_AF-A0A0L9VI04-F1
#
_entry.id   AF-A0A0L9VI04-F1
#
_cell.length_a   1.000
_cell.length_b   1.000
_cell.length_c   1.000
_cell.angle_alpha   90.00
_cell.angle_beta   90.00
_cell.angle_gamma   90.00
#
_symmetry.space_group_name_H-M   'P 1'
#
loop_
_entity.id
_entity.type
_entity.pdbx_description
1 polymer ?
#
loop_
_entity_poly.entity_id
_entity_poly.type
_entity_poly.pdbx_seq_one_letter_code
_entity_poly.pdbx_strand_id
1 'polypeptide(L)'
;MYMCFDTMEEGKKFYTDYGIRSGFSVRIRTSKKNENKELNYLKLAYSREGKYVTYITSKLKTLLSQTKECPAGLTIARKEGK
;
A
#
# COMPACT_ATOMS: atom_id res chain seq x y z
N MET A 1 16.60 1.51 3.65
CA MET A 1 16.50 2.79 2.91
C MET A 1 15.38 3.58 3.58
N TYR A 2 15.66 4.80 4.03
CA TYR A 2 14.66 5.69 4.63
C TYR A 2 14.42 6.87 3.68
N MET A 3 13.17 7.29 3.56
CA MET A 3 12.78 8.47 2.78
C MET A 3 12.04 9.41 3.73
N CYS A 4 12.30 10.70 3.59
CA CYS A 4 11.62 11.74 4.35
C CYS A 4 10.63 12.43 3.42
N PHE A 5 9.42 12.64 3.92
CA PHE A 5 8.35 13.36 3.25
C PHE A 5 7.82 14.40 4.24
N ASP A 6 7.36 15.54 3.73
CA ASP A 6 6.82 16.58 4.59
C ASP A 6 5.43 16.18 5.10
N THR A 7 4.71 15.36 4.33
CA THR A 7 3.37 14.85 4.67
C THR A 7 3.20 13.35 4.43
N MET A 8 2.22 12.75 5.11
CA MET A 8 1.83 11.35 4.89
C MET A 8 1.28 11.14 3.47
N GLU A 9 0.53 12.12 2.95
CA GLU A 9 0.00 12.15 1.59
C GLU A 9 1.10 12.08 0.53
N GLU A 10 2.21 12.80 0.71
CA GLU A 10 3.36 12.74 -0.21
C GLU A 10 3.99 11.34 -0.24
N GLY A 11 4.24 10.75 0.93
CA GLY A 11 4.77 9.39 1.01
C GLY A 11 3.84 8.36 0.37
N LYS A 12 2.52 8.55 0.54
CA LYS A 12 1.50 7.71 -0.11
C LYS A 12 1.51 7.89 -1.62
N LYS A 13 1.56 9.14 -2.11
CA LYS A 13 1.60 9.45 -3.54
C LYS A 13 2.85 8.86 -4.19
N PHE A 14 4.01 9.01 -3.56
CA PHE A 14 5.27 8.43 -4.03
C PHE A 14 5.16 6.92 -4.29
N TYR A 15 4.66 6.15 -3.31
CA TYR A 15 4.55 4.71 -3.47
C TYR A 15 3.47 4.29 -4.48
N THR A 16 2.40 5.09 -4.57
CA THR A 16 1.34 4.87 -5.56
C THR A 16 1.86 5.10 -6.97
N ASP A 17 2.57 6.19 -7.21
CA ASP A 17 3.20 6.51 -8.50
C ASP A 17 4.26 5.45 -8.88
N TYR A 18 5.04 4.99 -7.90
CA TYR A 18 5.96 3.86 -8.07
C TYR A 18 5.22 2.57 -8.49
N GLY A 19 4.08 2.28 -7.84
CA GLY A 19 3.25 1.15 -8.18
C GLY A 19 2.74 1.21 -9.62
N ILE A 20 2.18 2.36 -10.01
CA ILE A 20 1.68 2.58 -11.38
C ILE A 20 2.80 2.35 -12.40
N ARG A 21 3.97 2.97 -12.20
CA ARG A 21 5.13 2.81 -13.10
C ARG A 21 5.63 1.37 -13.18
N SER A 22 5.47 0.61 -12.11
CA SER A 22 5.91 -0.78 -12.00
C SER A 22 4.81 -1.79 -12.37
N GLY A 23 3.63 -1.34 -12.79
CA GLY A 23 2.52 -2.19 -13.24
C GLY A 23 1.70 -2.84 -12.13
N PHE A 24 1.60 -2.20 -10.96
CA PHE A 24 0.80 -2.71 -9.85
C PHE A 24 0.00 -1.62 -9.13
N SER A 25 -1.03 -2.04 -8.40
CA SER A 25 -1.82 -1.14 -7.57
C SER A 25 -1.34 -1.18 -6.13
N VAL A 26 -1.52 -0.08 -5.40
CA VAL A 26 -1.17 0.02 -3.99
C VAL A 26 -2.44 0.03 -3.17
N ARG A 27 -2.48 -0.77 -2.10
CA ARG A 27 -3.58 -0.75 -1.13
C ARG A 27 -3.09 -0.40 0.27
N ILE A 28 -3.96 0.24 1.04
CA ILE A 28 -3.72 0.50 2.47
C ILE A 28 -4.03 -0.78 3.22
N ARG A 29 -3.05 -1.33 3.94
CA ARG A 29 -3.24 -2.46 4.86
C ARG A 29 -3.65 -2.01 6.24
N THR A 30 -3.02 -0.95 6.74
CA THR A 30 -3.25 -0.47 8.10
C THR A 30 -3.01 1.03 8.13
N SER A 31 -3.88 1.73 8.85
CA SER A 31 -3.71 3.14 9.18
C SER A 31 -3.94 3.30 10.67
N LYS A 32 -3.11 4.11 11.34
CA LYS A 32 -3.33 4.51 12.72
C LYS A 32 -3.35 6.02 12.79
N LYS A 33 -4.25 6.53 13.64
CA LYS A 33 -4.32 7.94 14.01
C LYS A 33 -3.76 8.11 15.42
N ASN A 34 -3.16 9.26 15.70
CA ASN A 34 -2.81 9.66 17.05
C ASN A 34 -4.08 10.12 17.82
N GLU A 35 -3.89 10.52 19.08
CA GLU A 35 -4.94 11.05 19.96
C GLU A 35 -5.60 12.31 19.36
N ASN A 36 -4.82 13.11 18.62
CA ASN A 36 -5.29 14.29 17.89
C ASN A 36 -6.07 13.96 16.61
N LYS A 37 -6.38 12.69 16.35
CA LYS A 37 -7.07 12.19 15.14
C LYS A 37 -6.31 12.42 13.82
N GLU A 38 -5.02 12.74 13.90
CA GLU A 38 -4.12 12.87 12.75
C GLU A 38 -3.50 11.52 12.39
N LEU A 39 -3.35 11.24 11.09
CA LEU A 39 -2.69 10.03 10.60
C LEU A 39 -1.21 10.05 11.01
N ASN A 40 -0.79 9.11 11.87
CA ASN A 40 0.60 9.00 12.31
C ASN A 40 1.32 7.76 11.73
N TYR A 41 0.56 6.81 11.19
CA TYR A 41 1.10 5.57 10.66
C TYR A 41 0.25 5.06 9.50
N LEU A 42 0.93 4.63 8.44
CA LEU A 42 0.32 4.07 7.24
C LEU A 42 1.17 2.91 6.73
N LYS A 43 0.58 1.73 6.62
CA LYS A 43 1.19 0.57 5.98
C LYS A 43 0.52 0.34 4.64
N LEU A 44 1.29 0.52 3.57
CA LEU A 44 0.89 0.27 2.19
C LEU A 44 1.42 -1.10 1.75
N ALA A 45 0.65 -1.80 0.92
CA ALA A 45 1.08 -3.06 0.34
C ALA A 45 0.87 -3.06 -1.17
N TYR A 46 1.74 -3.80 -1.83
CA TYR A 46 1.56 -4.21 -3.21
C TYR A 46 0.25 -4.99 -3.34
N SER A 47 -0.60 -4.57 -4.26
CA SER A 47 -1.77 -5.30 -4.72
C SER A 47 -1.60 -5.60 -6.19
N ARG A 48 -1.82 -6.86 -6.55
CA ARG A 48 -1.90 -7.31 -7.94
C ARG A 48 -3.35 -7.27 -8.44
N GLU A 49 -4.16 -6.38 -7.89
CA GLU A 49 -5.50 -6.12 -8.39
C GLU A 49 -5.39 -5.18 -9.59
N GLY A 50 -5.16 -5.79 -10.74
CA GLY A 50 -5.17 -5.17 -12.06
C GLY A 50 -5.68 -6.19 -13.08
N LYS A 51 -6.91 -5.97 -13.57
CA LYS A 51 -7.55 -6.57 -14.76
C LYS A 51 -7.02 -7.95 -15.22
N TYR A 52 -7.24 -9.01 -14.44
CA TYR A 52 -7.46 -10.32 -15.08
C TYR A 52 -8.95 -10.39 -15.44
N VAL A 53 -9.35 -9.66 -16.48
CA VAL A 53 -10.53 -10.06 -17.26
C VAL A 53 -10.00 -11.04 -18.30
N THR A 54 -9.61 -12.23 -17.87
CA THR A 54 -9.58 -13.32 -18.85
C THR A 54 -11.02 -13.54 -19.26
N TYR A 55 -11.29 -13.37 -20.55
CA TYR A 55 -12.53 -13.79 -21.21
C TYR A 55 -12.82 -15.29 -21.00
N ILE A 56 -11.80 -16.04 -20.56
CA ILE A 56 -11.92 -17.41 -20.09
C ILE A 56 -12.33 -17.35 -18.62
N THR A 57 -13.47 -17.94 -18.29
CA THR A 57 -13.94 -18.19 -16.92
C THR A 57 -12.87 -18.91 -16.12
N SER A 58 -11.94 -18.16 -15.52
CA SER A 58 -10.85 -18.70 -14.75
C SER A 58 -11.44 -19.23 -13.45
N LYS A 59 -11.69 -20.54 -13.43
CA LYS A 59 -12.14 -21.35 -12.29
C LYS A 59 -11.15 -21.34 -11.11
N LEU A 60 -10.02 -20.65 -11.26
CA LEU A 60 -9.03 -20.39 -10.23
C LEU A 60 -9.27 -19.00 -9.66
N LYS A 61 -10.26 -18.88 -8.76
CA LYS A 61 -10.21 -17.81 -7.76
C LYS A 61 -8.99 -18.09 -6.91
N THR A 62 -7.88 -17.42 -7.17
CA THR A 62 -6.73 -17.42 -6.26
C THR A 62 -7.27 -17.10 -4.88
N LEU A 63 -7.11 -18.05 -3.94
CA LEU A 63 -7.65 -17.92 -2.59
C LEU A 63 -7.32 -16.53 -2.03
N LEU A 64 -8.35 -15.82 -1.55
CA LEU A 64 -8.26 -14.47 -0.97
C LEU A 64 -7.10 -14.35 0.05
N SER A 65 -6.78 -15.48 0.71
CA SER A 65 -5.65 -15.69 1.61
C SER A 65 -4.28 -15.27 1.02
N GLN A 66 -3.98 -15.57 -0.25
CA GLN A 66 -2.65 -15.29 -0.81
C GLN A 66 -2.41 -13.80 -1.09
N THR A 67 -3.45 -12.97 -1.22
CA THR A 67 -3.25 -11.52 -1.39
C THR A 67 -2.76 -10.83 -0.11
N LYS A 68 -3.06 -11.39 1.07
CA LYS A 68 -2.72 -10.76 2.36
C LYS A 68 -1.24 -10.89 2.73
N GLU A 69 -0.52 -11.81 2.10
CA GLU A 69 0.85 -12.21 2.43
C GLU A 69 1.93 -11.49 1.60
N CYS A 70 1.60 -10.51 0.74
CA CYS A 70 2.67 -9.86 -0.03
C CYS A 70 3.67 -9.16 0.92
N PRO A 71 4.96 -9.56 0.95
CA PRO A 71 5.94 -8.95 1.84
C PRO A 71 6.35 -7.55 1.35
N ALA A 72 6.11 -7.25 0.06
CA ALA A 72 6.38 -5.95 -0.52
C ALA A 72 5.36 -4.90 -0.08
N GLY A 73 5.84 -3.90 0.65
CA GLY A 73 5.05 -2.80 1.16
C GLY A 73 5.92 -1.64 1.61
N LEU A 74 5.28 -0.48 1.78
CA LEU A 74 5.90 0.71 2.34
C LEU A 74 5.24 1.01 3.68
N THR A 75 6.06 1.23 4.71
CA THR A 75 5.59 1.75 5.99
C THR A 75 5.98 3.22 6.08
N ILE A 76 4.99 4.06 6.31
CA ILE A 76 5.15 5.49 6.55
C ILE A 76 4.74 5.73 7.99
N ALA A 77 5.63 6.31 8.78
CA ALA A 77 5.36 6.66 10.16
C ALA A 77 5.86 8.09 10.39
N ARG A 78 5.07 8.89 11.10
CA ARG A 78 5.53 10.20 11.56
C ARG A 78 6.66 9.95 12.55
N LYS A 79 7.81 10.55 12.30
CA LYS A 79 8.91 10.55 13.26
C LYS A 79 8.47 11.45 14.41
N GLU A 80 8.12 10.86 15.55
CA GLU A 80 7.97 11.66 16.77
C GLU A 80 9.33 12.27 17.07
N GLY A 81 9.38 13.60 17.03
CA GLY A 81 10.56 14.35 17.41
C GLY A 81 10.86 14.06 18.89
N LYS A 82 12.12 13.77 19.17
CA LYS A 82 12.69 14.19 20.46
C LYS A 82 12.78 15.71 20.46
#